data_AF-A0A667GKH4-F1
#
_entry.id   AF-A0A667GKH4-F1
#
_cell.length_a   1.000
_cell.length_b   1.000
_cell.length_c   1.000
_cell.angle_alpha   90.00
_cell.angle_beta   90.00
_cell.angle_gamma   90.00
#
_symmetry.space_group_name_H-M   'P 1'
#
loop_
_entity.id
_entity.type
_entity.pdbx_description
1 polymer ?
#
loop_
_entity_poly.entity_id
_entity_poly.type
_entity_poly.pdbx_seq_one_letter_code
_entity_poly.pdbx_strand_id
1 'polypeptide(L)'
;MTFSTLRHIQGLCAPLELQMEGRLVGSVGGHLSLLPSSNLSLDILRSNDETNGFEDILNDLSQSKLMGELHLMVKYKLGLL
;
A
#
# COMPACT_ATOMS: atom_id res chain seq x y z
N MET A 1 17.51 0.26 -5.89
CA MET A 1 18.77 -0.25 -5.31
C MET A 1 18.67 -1.75 -5.09
N THR A 2 19.78 -2.52 -5.12
CA THR A 2 19.74 -3.96 -4.82
C THR A 2 19.95 -4.23 -3.33
N PHE A 3 19.40 -5.33 -2.79
CA PHE A 3 19.62 -5.72 -1.39
C PHE A 3 21.09 -5.95 -1.05
N SER A 4 21.90 -6.40 -2.02
CA SER A 4 23.35 -6.56 -1.85
C SER A 4 24.05 -5.23 -1.66
N THR A 5 23.66 -4.20 -2.41
CA THR A 5 24.15 -2.81 -2.24
C THR A 5 23.73 -2.25 -0.89
N LEU A 6 22.46 -2.45 -0.50
CA LEU A 6 21.94 -1.96 0.79
C LEU A 6 22.66 -2.61 1.97
N ARG A 7 22.91 -3.93 1.90
CA ARG A 7 23.72 -4.66 2.89
C ARG A 7 25.12 -4.07 3.02
N HIS A 8 25.74 -3.75 1.89
CA HIS A 8 27.10 -3.22 1.87
C HIS A 8 27.21 -1.83 2.50
N ILE A 9 26.19 -0.98 2.32
CA ILE A 9 26.20 0.41 2.82
C ILE A 9 25.72 0.50 4.28
N GLN A 10 24.67 -0.24 4.63
CA GLN A 10 23.94 -0.08 5.89
C GLN A 10 24.01 -1.30 6.82
N GLY A 11 24.68 -2.38 6.40
CA GLY A 11 24.77 -3.63 7.16
C GLY A 11 23.59 -4.57 6.93
N LEU A 12 23.56 -5.69 7.66
CA LEU A 12 22.57 -6.77 7.44
C LEU A 12 21.14 -6.40 7.88
N CYS A 13 20.97 -5.51 8.86
CA CYS A 13 19.65 -5.16 9.40
C CYS A 13 18.77 -4.44 8.36
N ALA A 14 19.31 -3.47 7.64
CA ALA A 14 18.56 -2.70 6.64
C ALA A 14 17.85 -3.55 5.56
N PRO A 15 18.52 -4.48 4.85
CA PRO A 15 17.84 -5.35 3.90
C PRO A 15 16.92 -6.38 4.56
N LEU A 16 17.13 -6.74 5.83
CA LEU A 16 16.24 -7.66 6.54
C LEU A 16 14.92 -6.98 6.90
N GLU A 17 14.99 -5.78 7.46
CA GLU A 17 13.85 -4.93 7.82
C GLU A 17 12.97 -4.65 6.59
N LEU A 18 13.58 -4.20 5.49
CA LEU A 18 12.85 -3.90 4.25
C LEU A 18 12.17 -5.15 3.66
N GLN A 19 12.79 -6.33 3.79
CA GLN A 19 12.17 -7.59 3.39
C GLN A 19 11.04 -8.03 4.32
N MET A 20 11.14 -7.75 5.63
CA MET A 20 10.10 -8.05 6.60
C MET A 20 8.88 -7.15 6.37
N GLU A 21 9.12 -5.85 6.17
CA GLU A 21 8.08 -4.87 5.87
C GLU A 21 7.38 -5.19 4.55
N GLY A 22 8.14 -5.52 3.49
CA GLY A 22 7.56 -5.94 2.22
C GLY A 22 6.69 -7.21 2.32
N ARG A 23 7.04 -8.15 3.20
CA ARG A 23 6.19 -9.33 3.47
C ARG A 23 4.96 -8.97 4.28
N LEU A 24 5.07 -8.07 5.25
CA LEU A 24 3.95 -7.59 6.05
C LEU A 24 2.91 -6.86 5.16
N VAL A 25 3.39 -6.00 4.27
CA VAL A 25 2.56 -5.24 3.33
C VAL A 25 1.94 -6.16 2.27
N GLY A 26 2.69 -7.12 1.74
CA GLY A 26 2.16 -8.08 0.75
C GLY A 26 1.21 -9.13 1.35
N SER A 27 1.31 -9.41 2.65
CA SER A 27 0.47 -10.41 3.33
C SER A 27 -0.76 -9.76 3.94
N VAL A 28 -1.75 -9.41 3.10
CA VAL A 28 -3.21 -9.22 3.37
C VAL A 28 -3.64 -8.26 4.52
N GLY A 29 -2.78 -7.90 5.48
CA GLY A 29 -3.15 -7.30 6.76
C GLY A 29 -2.80 -5.82 6.91
N GLY A 30 -2.10 -5.22 5.94
CA GLY A 30 -1.81 -3.78 5.92
C GLY A 30 -2.95 -2.91 5.36
N HIS A 31 -4.05 -3.53 4.94
CA HIS A 31 -5.11 -2.81 4.25
C HIS A 31 -6.15 -2.26 5.22
N LEU A 32 -6.53 -0.99 5.04
CA LEU A 32 -7.77 -0.50 5.62
C LEU A 32 -8.91 -1.34 5.02
N SER A 33 -9.52 -2.24 5.80
CA SER A 33 -10.56 -3.19 5.35
C SER A 33 -11.77 -2.54 4.65
N LEU A 34 -11.82 -1.21 4.62
CA LEU A 34 -12.86 -0.37 4.05
C LEU A 34 -12.58 0.08 2.61
N LEU A 35 -11.34 -0.05 2.12
CA LEU A 35 -10.92 0.27 0.76
C LEU A 35 -10.55 -1.03 0.00
N PRO A 36 -10.55 -1.03 -1.35
CA PRO A 36 -10.00 -2.14 -2.14
C PRO A 36 -8.49 -2.22 -1.97
N SER A 37 -7.92 -3.43 -1.97
CA SER A 37 -6.48 -3.65 -1.76
C SER A 37 -5.63 -2.82 -2.73
N SER A 38 -4.84 -1.88 -2.22
CA SER A 38 -3.91 -1.03 -2.98
C SER A 38 -2.47 -1.56 -2.92
N ASN A 39 -1.70 -1.33 -3.99
CA ASN A 39 -0.25 -1.61 -4.00
C ASN A 39 0.58 -0.44 -3.45
N LEU A 40 -0.06 0.68 -3.08
CA LEU A 40 0.57 1.92 -2.61
C LEU A 40 1.69 1.70 -1.59
N SER A 41 1.43 0.98 -0.50
CA SER A 41 2.45 0.73 0.55
C SER A 41 3.64 -0.08 0.04
N LEU A 42 3.40 -0.97 -0.93
CA LEU A 42 4.45 -1.77 -1.55
C LEU A 42 5.26 -0.92 -2.54
N ASP A 43 4.61 -0.01 -3.25
CA ASP A 43 5.26 0.93 -4.16
C ASP A 43 6.13 1.94 -3.42
N ILE A 44 5.66 2.46 -2.27
CA ILE A 44 6.47 3.29 -1.35
C ILE A 44 7.73 2.53 -0.91
N LEU A 45 7.59 1.27 -0.49
CA LEU A 45 8.74 0.45 -0.07
C LEU A 45 9.73 0.16 -1.18
N ARG A 46 9.26 0.14 -2.43
CA ARG A 46 10.11 -0.06 -3.61
C ARG A 46 10.67 1.24 -4.16
N SER A 47 10.33 2.40 -3.57
CA SER A 47 10.66 3.72 -4.10
C SER A 47 10.13 3.88 -5.53
N ASN A 48 8.92 3.37 -5.78
CA ASN A 48 8.18 3.48 -7.03
C ASN A 48 6.95 4.40 -6.87
N ASP A 49 7.02 5.34 -5.94
CA ASP A 49 5.95 6.27 -5.54
C ASP A 49 6.02 7.63 -6.29
N GLU A 50 6.85 7.72 -7.33
CA GLU A 50 7.07 8.96 -8.07
C GLU A 50 5.81 9.44 -8.80
N THR A 51 4.92 8.51 -9.17
CA THR A 51 3.62 8.79 -9.79
C THR A 51 2.56 7.85 -9.22
N ASN A 52 1.72 8.33 -8.31
CA ASN A 52 0.56 7.59 -7.82
C ASN A 52 -0.70 7.95 -8.62
N GLY A 53 -1.25 6.99 -9.33
CA GLY A 53 -2.54 7.07 -10.01
C GLY A 53 -3.70 6.60 -9.13
N PHE A 54 -4.93 6.84 -9.59
CA PHE A 54 -6.16 6.38 -8.90
C PHE A 54 -6.21 4.86 -8.72
N GLU A 55 -5.68 4.13 -9.70
CA GLU A 55 -5.59 2.68 -9.74
C GLU A 55 -4.61 2.13 -8.70
N ASP A 56 -3.62 2.90 -8.24
CA ASP A 56 -2.70 2.46 -7.19
C ASP A 56 -3.35 2.50 -5.79
N ILE A 57 -4.39 3.33 -5.62
CA ILE A 57 -5.12 3.51 -4.36
C ILE A 57 -6.37 2.62 -4.30
N LEU A 58 -7.00 2.34 -5.43
CA LEU A 58 -8.27 1.61 -5.50
C LEU A 58 -8.22 0.31 -6.28
N ASN A 59 -7.11 0.00 -6.96
CA ASN A 59 -6.85 -1.22 -7.73
C ASN A 59 -7.81 -1.51 -8.91
N ASP A 60 -8.99 -0.91 -8.95
CA ASP A 60 -9.98 -1.03 -10.02
C ASP A 60 -10.48 0.34 -10.47
N LEU A 61 -10.18 0.68 -11.73
CA LEU A 61 -10.66 1.90 -12.40
C LEU A 61 -12.19 1.97 -12.44
N SER A 62 -12.90 0.84 -12.40
CA SER A 62 -14.37 0.81 -12.40
C SER A 62 -14.97 1.40 -11.12
N GLN A 63 -14.24 1.30 -10.00
CA GLN A 63 -14.66 1.80 -8.69
C GLN A 63 -14.43 3.31 -8.53
N SER A 64 -13.59 3.91 -9.39
CA SER A 64 -13.31 5.37 -9.41
C SER A 64 -14.59 6.20 -9.52
N LYS A 65 -15.57 5.73 -10.30
CA LYS A 65 -16.84 6.44 -10.54
C LYS A 65 -17.88 6.27 -9.42
N LEU A 66 -17.75 5.22 -8.61
CA LEU A 66 -18.63 4.92 -7.48
C LEU A 66 -18.15 5.60 -6.19
N MET A 67 -16.98 6.23 -6.19
CA MET A 67 -16.41 6.80 -4.99
C MET A 67 -17.06 8.16 -4.66
N GLY A 68 -18.05 8.12 -3.77
CA GLY A 68 -18.60 9.31 -3.11
C GLY A 68 -17.63 9.85 -2.04
N GLU A 69 -18.11 10.76 -1.19
CA GLU A 69 -17.29 11.31 -0.10
C GLU A 69 -16.79 10.18 0.82
N LEU A 70 -15.47 10.10 0.99
CA LEU A 70 -14.80 9.00 1.68
C LEU A 70 -15.37 8.78 3.10
N HIS A 71 -15.70 9.88 3.80
CA HIS A 71 -16.31 9.83 5.13
C HIS A 71 -17.69 9.14 5.14
N LEU A 72 -18.52 9.36 4.12
CA LEU A 72 -19.84 8.73 4.00
C LEU A 72 -19.71 7.23 3.67
N MET A 73 -18.83 6.86 2.75
CA MET A 73 -18.61 5.45 2.39
C MET A 73 -18.06 4.64 3.56
N VAL A 74 -17.14 5.20 4.34
CA VAL A 74 -16.61 4.59 5.57
C VAL A 74 -17.72 4.36 6.58
N LYS A 75 -18.55 5.37 6.84
CA LYS A 75 -19.69 5.22 7.76
C LYS A 75 -20.70 4.19 7.28
N TYR A 76 -21.02 4.15 5.98
CA TYR A 76 -21.92 3.17 5.40
C TYR A 76 -21.39 1.74 5.55
N LYS A 77 -20.11 1.49 5.22
CA LYS A 77 -19.45 0.18 5.41
C LYS A 77 -19.42 -0.27 6.88
N LEU A 78 -19.34 0.68 7.82
CA LEU A 78 -19.34 0.43 9.26
C LEU A 78 -20.75 0.34 9.86
N GLY A 79 -21.83 0.55 9.08
CA GLY A 79 -23.20 0.58 9.58
C GLY A 79 -23.53 1.78 10.49
N LEU A 80 -22.82 2.89 10.30
CA LEU A 80 -22.95 4.15 11.06
C LEU A 80 -23.80 5.21 10.34
N LEU A 81 -24.45 4.84 9.23
CA LEU A 81 -25.46 5.58 8.47
C LEU A 81 -26.72 4.71 8.37
#